data_AF-A0A924TAJ9-F1
#
_entry.id   AF-A0A924TAJ9-F1
#
_cell.length_a   1.000
_cell.length_b   1.000
_cell.length_c   1.000
_cell.angle_alpha   90.00
_cell.angle_beta   90.00
_cell.angle_gamma   90.00
#
_symmetry.space_group_name_H-M   'P 1'
#
loop_
_entity.id
_entity.type
_entity.pdbx_description
1 polymer ?
#
loop_
_entity_poly.entity_id
_entity_poly.type
_entity_poly.pdbx_seq_one_letter_code
_entity_poly.pdbx_strand_id
1 'polypeptide(L)'
;MTFDEYQKAAITTALKSYDDPLMQNSVWVMGIAGEAGEVVEKWKKAVAYRKGEFSDEEFADFKKEFADVIWYIAVLADSLGLSLDELMQDNVAKLKSRQARGVLKGNGDNR
;
A
#
# COMPACT_ATOMS: atom_id res chain seq x y z
N MET A 1 8.34 -15.45 -2.46
CA MET A 1 8.65 -14.25 -3.26
C MET A 1 9.13 -13.18 -2.30
N THR A 2 10.24 -12.50 -2.58
CA THR A 2 10.68 -11.29 -1.86
C THR A 2 9.85 -10.07 -2.29
N PHE A 3 9.99 -8.91 -1.62
CA PHE A 3 9.26 -7.72 -2.05
C PHE A 3 9.79 -7.20 -3.40
N ASP A 4 11.08 -7.33 -3.69
CA ASP A 4 11.64 -6.98 -4.99
C ASP A 4 11.21 -7.96 -6.09
N GLU A 5 11.05 -9.26 -5.78
CA GLU A 5 10.48 -10.22 -6.72
C GLU A 5 9.00 -9.89 -7.04
N TYR A 6 8.24 -9.46 -6.02
CA TYR A 6 6.88 -8.97 -6.22
C TYR A 6 6.86 -7.70 -7.07
N GLN A 7 7.70 -6.72 -6.74
CA GLN A 7 7.80 -5.45 -7.44
C GLN A 7 8.11 -5.68 -8.94
N LYS A 8 9.11 -6.51 -9.24
CA LYS A 8 9.45 -6.91 -10.62
C LYS A 8 8.27 -7.52 -11.36
N ALA A 9 7.51 -8.40 -10.71
CA ALA A 9 6.31 -8.99 -11.30
C ALA A 9 5.20 -7.94 -11.54
N ALA A 10 4.95 -7.06 -10.57
CA ALA A 10 3.92 -6.02 -10.64
C ALA A 10 4.15 -5.03 -11.80
N ILE A 11 5.40 -4.60 -12.03
CA ILE A 11 5.72 -3.64 -13.11
C ILE A 11 5.40 -4.23 -14.49
N THR A 12 5.51 -5.55 -14.68
CA THR A 12 5.15 -6.19 -15.96
C THR A 12 3.68 -6.02 -16.33
N THR A 13 2.82 -5.70 -15.37
CA THR A 13 1.39 -5.46 -15.60
C THR A 13 1.04 -3.98 -15.65
N ALA A 14 2.00 -3.08 -15.39
CA ALA A 14 1.77 -1.64 -15.38
C ALA A 14 1.70 -1.09 -16.80
N LEU A 15 0.66 -0.28 -17.07
CA LEU A 15 0.50 0.40 -18.35
C LEU A 15 0.94 1.87 -18.22
N LYS A 16 1.84 2.29 -19.10
CA LYS A 16 2.23 3.69 -19.23
C LYS A 16 1.15 4.45 -20.01
N SER A 17 0.47 5.37 -19.33
CA SER A 17 -0.58 6.22 -19.91
C SER A 17 -0.05 7.57 -20.39
N TYR A 18 1.07 8.04 -19.83
CA TYR A 18 1.65 9.34 -20.13
C TYR A 18 3.15 9.27 -20.30
N ASP A 19 3.69 10.02 -21.27
CA ASP A 19 5.14 10.11 -21.48
C ASP A 19 5.86 10.99 -20.47
N ASP A 20 5.17 12.00 -19.94
CA ASP A 20 5.70 12.86 -18.88
C ASP A 20 5.80 12.09 -17.55
N PRO A 21 6.99 11.98 -16.94
CA PRO A 21 7.18 11.23 -15.70
C PRO A 21 6.37 11.76 -14.52
N LEU A 22 6.19 13.08 -14.41
CA LEU A 22 5.44 13.67 -13.30
C LEU A 22 3.95 13.33 -13.45
N MET A 23 3.39 13.42 -14.65
CA MET A 23 2.01 12.99 -14.92
C MET A 23 1.84 11.50 -14.65
N GLN A 24 2.75 10.66 -15.12
CA GLN A 24 2.67 9.21 -14.92
C GLN A 24 2.76 8.84 -13.43
N ASN A 25 3.69 9.44 -12.68
CA ASN A 25 3.82 9.22 -11.25
C ASN A 25 2.62 9.77 -10.48
N SER A 26 2.02 10.87 -10.94
CA SER A 26 0.80 11.42 -10.33
C SER A 26 -0.36 10.43 -10.42
N VAL A 27 -0.50 9.69 -11.54
CA VAL A 27 -1.49 8.61 -11.66
C VAL A 27 -1.24 7.53 -10.61
N TRP A 28 0.01 7.09 -10.45
CA TRP A 28 0.36 6.07 -9.46
C TRP A 28 0.11 6.52 -8.02
N VAL A 29 0.49 7.75 -7.68
CA VAL A 29 0.23 8.35 -6.35
C VAL A 29 -1.27 8.42 -6.06
N MET A 30 -2.07 8.90 -7.01
CA MET A 30 -3.52 8.97 -6.84
C MET A 30 -4.17 7.58 -6.74
N GLY A 31 -3.63 6.59 -7.46
CA GLY A 31 -4.06 5.20 -7.36
C GLY A 31 -3.95 4.64 -5.94
N ILE A 32 -2.84 4.92 -5.22
CA ILE A 32 -2.71 4.54 -3.80
C ILE A 32 -3.89 5.06 -2.97
N ALA A 33 -4.26 6.33 -3.15
CA ALA A 33 -5.37 6.93 -2.43
C ALA A 33 -6.74 6.35 -2.86
N GLY A 34 -6.91 6.07 -4.15
CA GLY A 34 -8.11 5.42 -4.69
C GLY A 34 -8.36 4.06 -4.05
N GLU A 35 -7.37 3.17 -4.10
CA GLU A 35 -7.50 1.81 -3.56
C GLU A 35 -7.58 1.79 -2.04
N ALA A 36 -6.88 2.71 -1.36
CA ALA A 36 -7.05 2.90 0.08
C ALA A 36 -8.49 3.35 0.41
N GLY A 37 -9.12 4.14 -0.46
CA GLY A 37 -10.53 4.50 -0.35
C GLY A 37 -11.46 3.29 -0.46
N GLU A 38 -11.20 2.37 -1.39
CA GLU A 38 -11.97 1.14 -1.55
C GLU A 38 -11.83 0.20 -0.34
N VAL A 39 -10.61 0.08 0.22
CA VAL A 39 -10.37 -0.59 1.50
C VAL A 39 -11.28 -0.03 2.60
N VAL A 40 -11.32 1.30 2.74
CA VAL A 40 -12.15 1.99 3.73
C VAL A 40 -13.64 1.75 3.44
N GLU A 41 -14.07 1.80 2.19
CA GLU A 41 -15.46 1.63 1.80
C GLU A 41 -15.97 0.22 2.10
N LYS A 42 -15.20 -0.82 1.78
CA LYS A 42 -15.58 -2.21 2.09
C LYS A 42 -15.62 -2.46 3.59
N TRP A 43 -14.64 -1.94 4.34
CA TRP A 43 -14.66 -2.02 5.80
C TRP A 43 -15.88 -1.32 6.40
N LYS A 44 -16.18 -0.09 5.94
CA LYS A 44 -17.37 0.67 6.33
C LYS A 44 -18.64 -0.14 6.08
N LYS A 45 -18.78 -0.78 4.91
CA LYS A 45 -19.96 -1.58 4.58
C LYS A 45 -20.16 -2.74 5.55
N ALA A 46 -19.10 -3.47 5.88
CA ALA A 46 -19.16 -4.56 6.86
C ALA A 46 -19.60 -4.04 8.25
N VAL A 47 -18.97 -2.97 8.73
CA VAL A 47 -19.26 -2.43 10.07
C VAL A 47 -20.64 -1.75 10.15
N ALA A 48 -20.94 -0.84 9.22
CA ALA A 48 -22.11 0.02 9.28
C ALA A 48 -23.41 -0.67 8.83
N TYR A 49 -23.32 -1.64 7.90
CA TYR A 49 -24.50 -2.25 7.29
C TYR A 49 -24.64 -3.75 7.57
N ARG A 50 -23.59 -4.41 8.08
CA ARG A 50 -23.57 -5.86 8.31
C ARG A 50 -23.13 -6.23 9.73
N LYS A 51 -23.29 -5.31 10.69
CA LYS A 51 -23.01 -5.55 12.12
C LYS A 51 -21.57 -6.01 12.41
N GLY A 52 -20.62 -5.62 11.57
CA GLY A 52 -19.21 -5.98 11.73
C GLY A 52 -18.83 -7.34 11.16
N GLU A 53 -19.71 -7.98 10.39
CA GLU A 53 -19.46 -9.28 9.78
C GLU A 53 -19.13 -9.13 8.29
N PHE A 54 -18.21 -9.97 7.81
CA PHE A 54 -17.92 -10.16 6.39
C PHE A 54 -18.42 -11.55 5.97
N SER A 55 -19.03 -11.66 4.79
CA SER A 55 -19.10 -12.94 4.11
C SER A 55 -17.71 -13.34 3.56
N ASP A 56 -17.53 -14.62 3.22
CA ASP A 56 -16.27 -15.09 2.62
C ASP A 56 -15.96 -14.37 1.31
N GLU A 57 -16.98 -14.09 0.50
CA GLU A 57 -16.86 -13.35 -0.76
C GLU A 57 -16.45 -11.89 -0.51
N GLU A 58 -17.07 -11.23 0.46
CA GLU A 58 -16.77 -9.83 0.80
C GLU A 58 -15.36 -9.69 1.37
N PHE A 59 -14.94 -10.65 2.20
CA PHE A 59 -13.57 -10.68 2.70
C PHE A 59 -12.56 -10.98 1.59
N ALA A 60 -12.93 -11.82 0.61
CA ALA A 60 -12.11 -12.03 -0.58
C ALA A 60 -11.94 -10.74 -1.38
N ASP A 61 -13.01 -9.98 -1.59
CA ASP A 61 -12.96 -8.69 -2.27
C ASP A 61 -12.20 -7.63 -1.48
N PHE A 62 -12.35 -7.59 -0.16
CA PHE A 62 -11.56 -6.73 0.71
C PHE A 62 -10.06 -6.99 0.58
N LYS A 63 -9.65 -8.26 0.51
CA LYS A 63 -8.24 -8.61 0.26
C LYS A 63 -7.72 -8.14 -1.09
N LYS A 64 -8.57 -8.04 -2.12
CA LYS A 64 -8.16 -7.55 -3.45
C LYS A 64 -7.75 -6.08 -3.38
N GLU A 65 -8.58 -5.22 -2.77
CA GLU A 65 -8.24 -3.79 -2.65
C GLU A 65 -6.96 -3.57 -1.82
N PHE A 66 -6.75 -4.41 -0.79
CA PHE A 66 -5.48 -4.41 -0.05
C PHE A 66 -4.28 -4.74 -0.95
N ALA A 67 -4.43 -5.71 -1.84
CA ALA A 67 -3.40 -6.06 -2.80
C ALA A 67 -3.20 -4.96 -3.85
N ASP A 68 -4.26 -4.27 -4.26
CA ASP A 68 -4.20 -3.17 -5.23
C ASP A 68 -3.46 -1.95 -4.65
N VAL A 69 -3.65 -1.64 -3.36
CA VAL A 69 -2.82 -0.64 -2.64
C VAL A 69 -1.33 -1.02 -2.71
N ILE A 70 -0.99 -2.28 -2.45
CA ILE A 70 0.40 -2.77 -2.50
C ILE A 70 0.95 -2.68 -3.92
N TRP A 71 0.13 -3.00 -4.94
CA TRP A 71 0.51 -2.91 -6.34
C TRP A 71 0.89 -1.47 -6.73
N TYR A 72 0.05 -0.48 -6.40
CA TYR A 72 0.37 0.92 -6.69
C TYR A 72 1.63 1.42 -5.95
N ILE A 73 1.85 0.99 -4.71
CA ILE A 73 3.08 1.30 -3.96
C ILE A 73 4.29 0.71 -4.68
N ALA A 74 4.22 -0.54 -5.13
CA ALA A 74 5.33 -1.21 -5.80
C ALA A 74 5.69 -0.54 -7.13
N VAL A 75 4.67 -0.22 -7.94
CA VAL A 75 4.84 0.46 -9.24
C VAL A 75 5.38 1.87 -9.07
N LEU A 76 4.89 2.63 -8.09
CA LEU A 76 5.41 3.96 -7.78
C LEU A 76 6.85 3.90 -7.23
N ALA A 77 7.16 2.94 -6.36
CA ALA A 77 8.51 2.77 -5.84
C ALA A 77 9.50 2.52 -6.99
N ASP A 78 9.14 1.66 -7.93
CA ASP A 78 9.98 1.39 -9.11
C ASP A 78 10.15 2.62 -10.00
N SER A 79 9.08 3.37 -10.26
CA SER A 79 9.15 4.58 -11.08
C SER A 79 9.98 5.70 -10.46
N LEU A 80 10.26 5.62 -9.16
CA LEU A 80 11.15 6.50 -8.41
C LEU A 80 12.56 5.90 -8.18
N GLY A 81 12.83 4.70 -8.69
CA GLY A 81 14.11 4.01 -8.52
C GLY A 81 14.36 3.47 -7.11
N LEU A 82 13.30 3.13 -6.38
CA LEU A 82 13.35 2.63 -5.00
C LEU A 82 13.14 1.12 -4.96
N SER A 83 13.99 0.41 -4.20
CA SER A 83 13.78 -1.01 -3.87
C SER A 83 12.66 -1.16 -2.85
N LEU A 84 11.72 -2.06 -3.13
CA LEU A 84 10.65 -2.34 -2.20
C LEU A 84 11.15 -3.12 -0.98
N ASP A 85 12.12 -4.03 -1.15
CA ASP A 85 12.78 -4.73 -0.03
C ASP A 85 13.46 -3.72 0.92
N GLU A 86 14.19 -2.73 0.40
CA GLU A 86 14.85 -1.70 1.22
C GLU A 86 13.81 -0.85 1.98
N LEU A 87 12.76 -0.37 1.31
CA LEU A 87 11.68 0.41 1.95
C LEU A 87 11.03 -0.33 3.12
N MET A 88 10.78 -1.63 2.95
CA MET A 88 10.16 -2.48 3.97
C MET A 88 11.13 -2.76 5.13
N GLN A 89 12.41 -3.01 4.83
CA GLN A 89 13.45 -3.21 5.84
C GLN A 89 13.66 -1.95 6.69
N ASP A 90 13.76 -0.78 6.06
CA ASP A 90 13.91 0.51 6.73
C ASP A 90 12.70 0.83 7.61
N ASN A 91 11.49 0.51 7.13
CA ASN A 91 10.27 0.67 7.93
C ASN A 91 10.33 -0.16 9.21
N VAL A 92 10.69 -1.45 9.11
CA VAL A 92 10.80 -2.35 10.27
C VAL A 92 11.92 -1.91 11.22
N ALA A 93 13.09 -1.55 10.70
CA ALA A 93 14.22 -1.07 11.50
C ALA A 93 13.84 0.19 12.30
N LYS A 94 13.19 1.15 11.62
CA LYS A 94 12.62 2.34 12.26
C LYS A 94 11.64 1.95 13.36
N LEU A 95 10.64 1.12 13.10
CA LEU A 95 9.63 0.74 14.11
C LEU A 95 10.24 0.00 15.30
N LYS A 96 11.23 -0.88 15.09
CA LYS A 96 11.98 -1.55 16.17
C LYS A 96 12.78 -0.56 17.03
N SER A 97 13.43 0.43 16.41
CA SER A 97 14.12 1.51 17.14
C SER A 97 13.15 2.30 18.01
N ARG A 98 11.96 2.63 17.48
CA ARG A 98 10.88 3.31 18.22
C ARG A 98 10.37 2.47 19.39
N GLN A 99 10.28 1.15 19.20
CA GLN A 99 9.93 0.19 20.26
C GLN A 99 10.97 0.17 21.38
N ALA A 100 12.26 0.03 21.04
CA ALA A 100 13.35 -0.01 22.01
C ALA A 100 13.46 1.27 22.86
N ARG A 101 13.11 2.42 22.27
CA ARG A 101 13.07 3.72 22.96
C ARG A 101 11.78 3.97 23.75
N GLY A 102 10.79 3.08 23.69
CA GLY A 102 9.50 3.25 24.37
C GLY A 102 8.62 4.39 23.81
N VAL A 103 8.87 4.84 22.58
CA VAL A 103 8.19 6.00 21.96
C VAL A 103 7.21 5.63 20.84
N LEU A 104 6.91 4.33 20.65
CA LEU A 104 5.91 3.85 19.69
C LEU A 104 4.55 4.56 19.79
N LYS A 105 4.15 4.99 20.98
CA LYS A 105 2.89 5.70 21.20
C LYS A 105 3.13 7.21 21.22
N GLY A 106 2.64 7.91 20.20
CA GLY A 106 2.48 9.36 20.27
C GLY A 106 2.34 10.16 18.96
N ASN A 107 1.98 11.44 19.09
CA ASN A 107 1.83 12.42 18.00
C ASN A 107 3.14 13.05 17.49
N GLY A 108 3.95 12.40 16.65
CA GLY A 108 5.01 13.15 15.97
C GLY A 108 5.88 12.35 15.01
N ASP A 109 6.48 13.05 14.05
CA ASP A 109 7.22 12.48 12.90
C ASP A 109 8.41 11.59 13.32
N ASN A 110 8.95 11.78 14.53
CA ASN A 110 10.11 11.06 15.07
C ASN A 110 9.81 10.02 16.17
N ARG A 111 8.55 9.67 16.39
CA ARG A 111 8.13 8.79 17.51
C ARG A 111 8.26 7.31 17.22
#